data_AF-A0A173V639-F1
#
_entry.id   AF-A0A173V639-F1
#
_cell.length_a   1.000
_cell.length_b   1.000
_cell.length_c   1.000
_cell.angle_alpha   90.00
_cell.angle_beta   90.00
_cell.angle_gamma   90.00
#
_symmetry.space_group_name_H-M   'P 1'
#
loop_
_entity.id
_entity.type
_entity.pdbx_description
1 polymer ?
#
loop_
_entity_poly.entity_id
_entity_poly.type
_entity_poly.pdbx_seq_one_letter_code
_entity_poly.pdbx_strand_id
1 'polypeptide(L)'
;MSKPSTNKVWHSIDQIPNKGEWYSIVQSPKIRLMSVSNINHTETDYQVSAENIVNATDGFIDEAKVYSSITHIEINNQHLIISFSNGLTFDCGVVSGDYPILRYTTEGIEAKYNREPDSAYKLLVPTKDISLSYDKLTEEQKNEIKFHFSDFTEQEIALLQKPAIDAAAQCETVINLVNNALNNIEALNNLISDEEAKRDMSEQDRLSSETERKRQETIRISNEESRKIAEQQREQSETQRVQREQARVNEETSRINAETLRAQAESDRKSEYSQIVNETNTAKDLALDVANHPNYVGTDFYVYQWDRSTQSYNKLDICLRPEAFNIFRTFPSIPEMNNNKDNVPEGKFVVINGDVEVEDTGKLYVRTSEGFDYLVDMSGMRGFSGKTPQFIIGNVVSSEPDVPANVSLSESGVDSSGNPIYAINISVPKGKSGTSFNIHATYDTLDDLSTAIPDGSDINGCCAVGTQKPYNYYFWGKGSDGESGWQDHGRLEGQKGDPYTWEDLTPEQKETMAVNTGRYFFENLMINSDGHLIINIPDN
;
A
#
# COMPACT_ATOMS: atom_id res chain seq x y z
N MET A 1 5.04 85.08 61.96
CA MET A 1 4.34 85.80 60.87
C MET A 1 2.95 85.20 60.70
N SER A 2 1.94 86.06 60.70
CA SER A 2 0.57 85.92 60.16
C SER A 2 -0.31 84.67 60.49
N LYS A 3 -1.22 84.86 61.46
CA LYS A 3 -2.71 84.69 61.43
C LYS A 3 -3.39 84.16 60.14
N PRO A 4 -4.71 83.87 60.15
CA PRO A 4 -5.63 83.15 61.07
C PRO A 4 -6.49 82.12 60.25
N SER A 5 -7.48 81.37 60.74
CA SER A 5 -8.93 81.74 60.88
C SER A 5 -9.73 80.42 60.69
N THR A 6 -10.65 79.95 61.55
CA THR A 6 -12.02 80.42 61.88
C THR A 6 -13.06 79.32 61.58
N ASN A 7 -14.14 79.37 62.39
CA ASN A 7 -15.52 78.88 62.20
C ASN A 7 -15.88 77.57 62.91
N LYS A 8 -17.03 77.42 63.58
CA LYS A 8 -18.16 78.29 64.00
C LYS A 8 -19.01 77.39 64.95
N VAL A 9 -19.36 77.79 66.19
CA VAL A 9 -20.61 78.49 66.63
C VAL A 9 -21.87 77.60 66.58
N TRP A 10 -22.84 77.56 67.52
CA TRP A 10 -23.07 77.89 68.96
C TRP A 10 -24.58 77.64 69.23
N HIS A 11 -24.98 77.32 70.46
CA HIS A 11 -26.17 77.85 71.18
C HIS A 11 -25.81 77.83 72.69
N SER A 12 -25.58 78.93 73.41
CA SER A 12 -26.49 79.98 73.95
C SER A 12 -27.50 79.39 74.96
N ILE A 13 -27.64 79.84 76.22
CA ILE A 13 -27.71 81.21 76.76
C ILE A 13 -27.40 81.15 78.28
N ASP A 14 -26.74 82.16 78.84
CA ASP A 14 -27.19 82.80 80.10
C ASP A 14 -26.39 84.09 80.36
N GLN A 15 -27.12 85.11 80.79
CA GLN A 15 -26.73 86.51 80.81
C GLN A 15 -26.59 87.05 82.24
N ILE A 16 -25.50 87.82 82.47
CA ILE A 16 -25.47 89.18 83.10
C ILE A 16 -25.63 89.25 84.65
N PRO A 17 -25.23 90.32 85.41
CA PRO A 17 -24.41 91.54 85.16
C PRO A 17 -23.26 91.84 86.17
N ASN A 18 -22.38 92.76 85.74
CA ASN A 18 -21.76 93.92 86.43
C ASN A 18 -21.15 93.90 87.85
N LYS A 19 -19.93 94.49 87.85
CA LYS A 19 -19.37 95.56 88.71
C LYS A 19 -19.02 95.27 90.17
N GLY A 20 -17.75 95.52 90.48
CA GLY A 20 -17.24 95.89 91.80
C GLY A 20 -15.94 96.66 91.64
N GLU A 21 -16.06 97.98 91.49
CA GLU A 21 -15.00 98.97 91.43
C GLU A 21 -14.34 99.20 92.83
N TRP A 22 -13.17 99.86 92.82
CA TRP A 22 -12.65 100.87 93.77
C TRP A 22 -11.38 100.58 94.62
N TYR A 23 -10.32 101.30 94.22
CA TYR A 23 -9.33 102.11 94.97
C TYR A 23 -8.33 101.58 96.02
N SER A 24 -7.17 102.24 95.92
CA SER A 24 -5.87 102.17 96.61
C SER A 24 -5.86 102.59 98.08
N ILE A 25 -4.78 102.25 98.80
CA ILE A 25 -3.84 103.22 99.42
C ILE A 25 -2.65 102.45 100.07
N VAL A 26 -1.45 103.02 99.94
CA VAL A 26 -0.21 102.64 100.64
C VAL A 26 0.03 103.64 101.79
N GLN A 27 0.27 103.17 103.02
CA GLN A 27 0.79 103.93 104.17
C GLN A 27 2.32 104.16 104.00
N SER A 28 3.01 105.15 104.60
CA SER A 28 3.10 105.46 106.05
C SER A 28 3.63 106.92 106.33
N PRO A 29 4.01 107.36 107.58
CA PRO A 29 3.36 108.50 108.27
C PRO A 29 4.32 109.61 108.78
N LYS A 30 3.77 110.70 109.37
CA LYS A 30 4.37 111.45 110.50
C LYS A 30 3.33 112.32 111.24
N ILE A 31 3.43 112.33 112.57
CA ILE A 31 2.56 112.91 113.61
C ILE A 31 3.02 114.34 114.02
N ARG A 32 2.10 115.23 114.44
CA ARG A 32 2.18 116.04 115.69
C ARG A 32 0.85 116.74 116.07
N LEU A 33 0.51 116.65 117.37
CA LEU A 33 -0.62 117.27 118.08
C LEU A 33 -0.44 118.79 118.30
N MET A 34 -1.55 119.51 118.47
CA MET A 34 -1.62 120.89 118.98
C MET A 34 -1.78 120.93 120.52
N SER A 35 -1.07 121.84 121.17
CA SER A 35 -1.26 122.26 122.57
C SER A 35 -1.73 123.71 122.63
N VAL A 36 -2.70 124.02 123.50
CA VAL A 36 -3.02 125.40 123.92
C VAL A 36 -2.58 125.57 125.36
N SER A 37 -1.72 126.54 125.61
CA SER A 37 -1.43 127.11 126.92
C SER A 37 -1.63 128.62 126.82
N ASN A 38 -2.37 129.15 127.79
CA ASN A 38 -2.60 130.58 128.05
C ASN A 38 -1.34 131.44 127.92
N ILE A 39 -1.52 132.71 127.53
CA ILE A 39 -1.26 133.92 128.35
C ILE A 39 -1.61 135.13 127.47
N ASN A 40 -2.53 135.99 127.91
CA ASN A 40 -2.48 137.42 127.60
C ASN A 40 -2.75 138.14 128.91
N HIS A 41 -1.70 138.46 129.67
CA HIS A 41 -1.83 139.30 130.86
C HIS A 41 -0.66 140.29 130.92
N THR A 42 -1.00 141.57 130.72
CA THR A 42 -0.67 142.81 131.45
C THR A 42 -0.97 143.97 130.48
N GLU A 43 -1.98 144.81 130.67
CA GLU A 43 -2.27 145.72 131.80
C GLU A 43 -1.27 146.88 131.93
N THR A 44 -1.64 148.02 131.36
CA THR A 44 -2.24 149.10 132.16
C THR A 44 -3.73 149.07 131.84
N ASP A 45 -4.57 148.33 132.56
CA ASP A 45 -5.22 148.75 133.80
C ASP A 45 -6.08 147.58 134.33
N TYR A 46 -6.40 147.63 135.63
CA TYR A 46 -7.31 146.79 136.43
C TYR A 46 -6.69 145.74 137.37
N GLN A 47 -5.52 146.07 137.92
CA GLN A 47 -4.95 145.55 139.18
C GLN A 47 -5.78 145.92 140.45
N VAL A 48 -7.11 145.77 140.40
CA VAL A 48 -8.04 145.92 141.55
C VAL A 48 -9.12 144.81 141.60
N SER A 49 -9.17 143.86 140.65
CA SER A 49 -10.21 142.79 140.65
C SER A 49 -9.72 141.38 140.96
N ALA A 50 -8.44 141.07 140.76
CA ALA A 50 -7.94 139.69 140.83
C ALA A 50 -7.75 139.14 142.25
N GLU A 51 -7.42 139.99 143.24
CA GLU A 51 -7.20 139.53 144.62
C GLU A 51 -8.52 139.10 145.31
N ASN A 52 -9.67 139.58 144.81
CA ASN A 52 -10.99 139.06 145.21
C ASN A 52 -11.37 137.75 144.49
N ILE A 53 -10.87 137.53 143.27
CA ILE A 53 -11.14 136.28 142.54
C ILE A 53 -10.32 135.13 143.12
N VAL A 54 -9.11 135.39 143.62
CA VAL A 54 -8.29 134.38 144.31
C VAL A 54 -8.95 133.94 145.63
N ASN A 55 -9.55 134.85 146.41
CA ASN A 55 -10.31 134.47 147.61
C ASN A 55 -11.65 133.75 147.31
N ALA A 56 -12.26 133.98 146.15
CA ALA A 56 -13.48 133.28 145.73
C ALA A 56 -13.21 131.92 145.06
N THR A 57 -12.06 131.77 144.40
CA THR A 57 -11.70 130.56 143.67
C THR A 57 -11.12 129.50 144.62
N ASP A 58 -10.39 129.90 145.66
CA ASP A 58 -9.84 128.95 146.63
C ASP A 58 -10.87 128.49 147.68
N GLY A 59 -11.99 129.22 147.88
CA GLY A 59 -13.16 128.72 148.62
C GLY A 59 -14.03 127.72 147.84
N PHE A 60 -14.11 127.85 146.50
CA PHE A 60 -14.90 126.98 145.63
C PHE A 60 -14.21 125.61 145.40
N ILE A 61 -12.89 125.56 145.48
CA ILE A 61 -12.11 124.35 145.19
C ILE A 61 -12.03 123.38 146.40
N ASP A 62 -12.48 123.79 147.58
CA ASP A 62 -12.77 122.86 148.70
C ASP A 62 -14.19 122.26 148.67
N GLU A 63 -15.10 122.78 147.84
CA GLU A 63 -16.46 122.20 147.66
C GLU A 63 -16.67 121.43 146.33
N ALA A 64 -15.75 121.47 145.36
CA ALA A 64 -15.96 120.88 144.02
C ALA A 64 -14.87 119.91 143.51
N LYS A 65 -14.17 119.16 144.38
CA LYS A 65 -13.20 118.12 143.94
C LYS A 65 -13.89 116.83 143.49
N VAL A 66 -14.20 116.81 142.19
CA VAL A 66 -14.49 115.67 141.32
C VAL A 66 -13.29 114.72 141.27
N TYR A 67 -13.41 113.57 141.95
CA TYR A 67 -12.66 112.36 141.59
C TYR A 67 -13.63 111.17 141.64
N SER A 68 -14.19 110.82 140.49
CA SER A 68 -14.97 109.59 140.35
C SER A 68 -14.16 108.56 139.57
N SER A 69 -13.68 107.52 140.27
CA SER A 69 -13.03 106.35 139.68
C SER A 69 -14.07 105.40 139.06
N ILE A 70 -13.77 104.81 137.90
CA ILE A 70 -14.60 103.75 137.30
C ILE A 70 -14.68 102.58 138.27
N THR A 71 -15.91 102.14 138.58
CA THR A 71 -16.16 101.01 139.48
C THR A 71 -16.45 99.73 138.73
N HIS A 72 -17.07 99.82 137.55
CA HIS A 72 -17.46 98.64 136.80
C HIS A 72 -17.47 98.89 135.29
N ILE A 73 -17.00 97.90 134.53
CA ILE A 73 -17.15 97.82 133.07
C ILE A 73 -17.75 96.45 132.79
N GLU A 74 -18.95 96.40 132.25
CA GLU A 74 -19.63 95.14 131.93
C GLU A 74 -20.27 95.21 130.54
N ILE A 75 -20.43 94.05 129.92
CA ILE A 75 -21.23 93.90 128.71
C ILE A 75 -22.56 93.29 129.14
N ASN A 76 -23.64 94.05 128.99
CA ASN A 76 -24.98 93.65 129.40
C ASN A 76 -25.95 93.87 128.23
N ASN A 77 -26.75 92.86 127.89
CA ASN A 77 -27.54 92.83 126.65
C ASN A 77 -26.77 93.26 125.39
N GLN A 78 -25.52 92.77 125.29
CA GLN A 78 -24.59 93.03 124.18
C GLN A 78 -24.14 94.50 124.06
N HIS A 79 -24.52 95.38 124.99
CA HIS A 79 -24.01 96.74 125.09
C HIS A 79 -22.86 96.81 126.09
N LEU A 80 -21.79 97.54 125.76
CA LEU A 80 -20.71 97.83 126.70
C LEU A 80 -21.09 99.01 127.60
N ILE A 81 -21.24 98.78 128.91
CA ILE A 81 -21.63 99.78 129.90
C ILE A 81 -20.48 100.05 130.89
N ILE A 82 -20.24 101.32 131.21
CA ILE A 82 -19.20 101.79 132.13
C ILE A 82 -19.83 102.61 133.27
N SER A 83 -19.57 102.22 134.51
CA SER A 83 -20.12 102.82 135.75
C SER A 83 -19.03 103.47 136.59
N PHE A 84 -19.33 104.63 137.21
CA PHE A 84 -18.39 105.41 138.03
C PHE A 84 -18.78 105.45 139.52
N SER A 85 -17.81 105.64 140.42
CA SER A 85 -17.98 105.57 141.88
C SER A 85 -18.89 106.63 142.50
N ASN A 86 -19.24 107.66 141.74
CA ASN A 86 -20.23 108.67 142.10
C ASN A 86 -21.66 108.35 141.63
N GLY A 87 -21.89 107.17 141.04
CA GLY A 87 -23.21 106.67 140.64
C GLY A 87 -23.65 107.00 139.21
N LEU A 88 -22.79 107.58 138.37
CA LEU A 88 -23.08 107.81 136.94
C LEU A 88 -22.74 106.57 136.07
N THR A 89 -23.56 106.28 135.07
CA THR A 89 -23.38 105.20 134.08
C THR A 89 -23.43 105.72 132.64
N PHE A 90 -22.52 105.22 131.78
CA PHE A 90 -22.46 105.48 130.33
C PHE A 90 -22.57 104.17 129.54
N ASP A 91 -23.48 104.12 128.56
CA ASP A 91 -23.66 102.99 127.63
C ASP A 91 -23.04 103.32 126.25
N CYS A 92 -22.23 102.39 125.72
CA CYS A 92 -21.39 102.54 124.54
C CYS A 92 -21.78 101.69 123.30
N GLY A 93 -22.83 100.84 123.29
CA GLY A 93 -23.33 100.11 122.08
C GLY A 93 -22.85 98.65 121.81
N VAL A 94 -23.34 97.99 120.72
CA VAL A 94 -23.29 96.51 120.40
C VAL A 94 -22.24 96.02 119.37
N VAL A 95 -21.69 94.77 119.46
CA VAL A 95 -20.60 94.19 118.59
C VAL A 95 -20.79 92.67 118.15
N SER A 96 -20.76 92.24 116.84
CA SER A 96 -20.61 90.79 116.35
C SER A 96 -20.29 90.54 114.80
N GLY A 97 -19.74 89.36 114.35
CA GLY A 97 -19.43 88.90 112.92
C GLY A 97 -19.37 87.33 112.61
N ASP A 98 -19.21 86.82 111.34
CA ASP A 98 -19.52 85.42 110.79
C ASP A 98 -18.33 84.45 110.32
N TYR A 99 -18.54 83.10 110.07
CA TYR A 99 -17.52 82.03 109.69
C TYR A 99 -17.92 80.89 108.65
N PRO A 100 -16.98 80.17 107.95
CA PRO A 100 -17.26 79.21 106.84
C PRO A 100 -17.38 77.68 107.12
N ILE A 101 -17.99 76.92 106.19
CA ILE A 101 -18.31 75.45 106.20
C ILE A 101 -17.94 74.80 104.84
N LEU A 102 -17.37 73.58 104.83
CA LEU A 102 -16.88 72.83 103.63
C LEU A 102 -17.61 71.48 103.39
N ARG A 103 -17.66 71.01 102.13
CA ARG A 103 -18.15 69.66 101.73
C ARG A 103 -17.45 69.10 100.47
N TYR A 104 -17.58 67.79 100.21
CA TYR A 104 -17.10 67.12 98.99
C TYR A 104 -18.25 66.58 98.13
N THR A 105 -18.20 66.81 96.82
CA THR A 105 -19.21 66.42 95.82
C THR A 105 -18.55 65.79 94.58
N THR A 106 -19.35 65.38 93.59
CA THR A 106 -18.86 64.86 92.30
C THR A 106 -18.09 65.91 91.49
N GLU A 107 -18.43 67.19 91.65
CA GLU A 107 -17.73 68.32 91.04
C GLU A 107 -16.40 68.61 91.75
N GLY A 108 -16.34 68.40 93.06
CA GLY A 108 -15.13 68.45 93.87
C GLY A 108 -15.37 68.99 95.29
N ILE A 109 -14.41 69.72 95.88
CA ILE A 109 -14.57 70.30 97.24
C ILE A 109 -15.26 71.66 97.13
N GLU A 110 -16.31 71.92 97.91
CA GLU A 110 -17.11 73.17 97.90
C GLU A 110 -17.22 73.83 99.31
N ALA A 111 -17.50 75.15 99.38
CA ALA A 111 -17.57 75.94 100.63
C ALA A 111 -18.67 77.03 100.68
N LYS A 112 -19.23 77.35 101.86
CA LYS A 112 -20.12 78.51 102.14
C LYS A 112 -19.92 79.12 103.54
N TYR A 113 -20.48 80.29 103.85
CA TYR A 113 -20.53 80.83 105.22
C TYR A 113 -21.75 80.35 106.04
N ASN A 114 -21.64 80.30 107.38
CA ASN A 114 -22.62 79.65 108.25
C ASN A 114 -24.02 80.33 108.22
N ARG A 115 -24.07 81.65 108.05
CA ARG A 115 -25.34 82.38 107.87
C ARG A 115 -25.89 82.36 106.44
N GLU A 116 -25.14 81.82 105.48
CA GLU A 116 -25.60 81.70 104.10
C GLU A 116 -26.41 80.40 103.90
N PRO A 117 -27.46 80.44 103.06
CA PRO A 117 -28.25 79.25 102.76
C PRO A 117 -27.41 78.17 102.07
N ASP A 118 -27.84 76.91 102.12
CA ASP A 118 -27.13 75.77 101.51
C ASP A 118 -26.98 75.85 99.99
N SER A 119 -27.68 76.77 99.31
CA SER A 119 -27.44 77.08 97.90
C SER A 119 -26.16 77.88 97.65
N ALA A 120 -25.49 78.39 98.69
CA ALA A 120 -24.32 79.27 98.57
C ALA A 120 -22.98 78.53 98.48
N TYR A 121 -22.97 77.18 98.43
CA TYR A 121 -21.73 76.42 98.27
C TYR A 121 -21.05 76.74 96.93
N LYS A 122 -19.78 77.15 96.99
CA LYS A 122 -18.92 77.43 95.83
C LYS A 122 -17.83 76.38 95.71
N LEU A 123 -17.60 75.87 94.49
CA LEU A 123 -16.53 74.94 94.18
C LEU A 123 -15.15 75.59 94.37
N LEU A 124 -14.31 74.94 95.17
CA LEU A 124 -12.94 75.32 95.45
C LEU A 124 -11.93 74.51 94.62
N VAL A 125 -12.10 73.18 94.55
CA VAL A 125 -11.15 72.28 93.85
C VAL A 125 -11.92 71.25 93.03
N PRO A 126 -11.77 71.21 91.68
CA PRO A 126 -12.43 70.23 90.82
C PRO A 126 -11.89 68.79 90.95
N THR A 127 -12.76 67.78 90.82
CA THR A 127 -12.39 66.34 90.91
C THR A 127 -11.35 65.89 89.87
N LYS A 128 -11.30 66.50 88.69
CA LYS A 128 -10.35 66.14 87.62
C LYS A 128 -8.87 66.40 87.99
N ASP A 129 -8.65 67.34 88.91
CA ASP A 129 -7.30 67.76 89.34
C ASP A 129 -6.77 66.83 90.43
N ILE A 130 -7.61 65.93 90.95
CA ILE A 130 -7.28 64.93 91.98
C ILE A 130 -7.38 63.47 91.46
N SER A 131 -7.78 63.22 90.20
CA SER A 131 -7.89 61.86 89.64
C SER A 131 -6.59 61.37 88.97
N LEU A 132 -6.12 60.18 89.36
CA LEU A 132 -4.96 59.49 88.76
C LEU A 132 -5.42 58.54 87.64
N SER A 133 -4.76 58.56 86.47
CA SER A 133 -4.98 57.63 85.35
C SER A 133 -3.64 57.06 84.84
N TYR A 134 -3.64 55.90 84.19
CA TYR A 134 -2.41 55.21 83.74
C TYR A 134 -1.53 56.09 82.84
N ASP A 135 -2.15 56.95 82.01
CA ASP A 135 -1.45 57.90 81.15
C ASP A 135 -0.82 59.07 81.91
N LYS A 136 -1.25 59.34 83.14
CA LYS A 136 -0.65 60.34 84.05
C LYS A 136 0.55 59.79 84.83
N LEU A 137 0.90 58.52 84.65
CA LEU A 137 2.10 57.90 85.23
C LEU A 137 3.30 58.07 84.31
N THR A 138 4.47 58.25 84.90
CA THR A 138 5.77 58.24 84.20
C THR A 138 6.11 56.85 83.69
N GLU A 139 7.02 56.72 82.71
CA GLU A 139 7.45 55.40 82.22
C GLU A 139 8.13 54.56 83.31
N GLU A 140 8.82 55.19 84.29
CA GLU A 140 9.32 54.48 85.47
C GLU A 140 8.18 53.91 86.32
N GLN A 141 7.16 54.72 86.64
CA GLN A 141 6.00 54.27 87.43
C GLN A 141 5.18 53.19 86.69
N LYS A 142 5.07 53.29 85.37
CA LYS A 142 4.46 52.23 84.56
C LYS A 142 5.31 50.96 84.60
N ASN A 143 6.64 51.08 84.61
CA ASN A 143 7.53 49.93 84.70
C ASN A 143 7.47 49.23 86.06
N GLU A 144 7.22 49.95 87.15
CA GLU A 144 6.97 49.37 88.49
C GLU A 144 5.64 48.59 88.57
N ILE A 145 4.68 48.90 87.68
CA ILE A 145 3.38 48.22 87.62
C ILE A 145 3.39 47.04 86.64
N LYS A 146 4.40 46.95 85.75
CA LYS A 146 4.58 45.81 84.85
C LYS A 146 5.06 44.61 85.64
N PHE A 147 4.46 43.45 85.40
CA PHE A 147 5.00 42.19 85.88
C PHE A 147 6.36 41.91 85.23
N HIS A 148 7.39 41.77 86.05
CA HIS A 148 8.72 41.34 85.66
C HIS A 148 8.88 39.84 85.92
N PHE A 149 9.80 39.19 85.23
CA PHE A 149 10.11 37.78 85.49
C PHE A 149 10.60 37.55 86.93
N SER A 150 11.15 38.56 87.60
CA SER A 150 11.52 38.53 89.02
C SER A 150 10.33 38.43 89.98
N ASP A 151 9.11 38.73 89.50
CA ASP A 151 7.90 38.74 90.31
C ASP A 151 7.22 37.35 90.36
N PHE A 152 7.76 36.39 89.61
CA PHE A 152 7.27 35.02 89.53
C PHE A 152 8.28 34.05 90.13
N THR A 153 7.78 32.99 90.74
CA THR A 153 8.61 31.86 91.16
C THR A 153 9.11 31.07 89.95
N GLU A 154 10.21 30.33 90.10
CA GLU A 154 10.73 29.44 89.03
C GLU A 154 9.65 28.45 88.52
N GLN A 155 8.73 28.04 89.39
CA GLN A 155 7.62 27.15 89.02
C GLN A 155 6.56 27.85 88.15
N GLU A 156 6.23 29.12 88.44
CA GLU A 156 5.28 29.90 87.64
C GLU A 156 5.87 30.29 86.28
N ILE A 157 7.16 30.63 86.22
CA ILE A 157 7.88 30.86 84.97
C ILE A 157 7.87 29.58 84.12
N ALA A 158 8.13 28.42 84.72
CA ALA A 158 8.07 27.14 84.03
C ALA A 158 6.66 26.83 83.50
N LEU A 159 5.60 27.15 84.24
CA LEU A 159 4.20 27.00 83.78
C LEU A 159 3.88 27.93 82.61
N LEU A 160 4.34 29.19 82.64
CA LEU A 160 4.15 30.15 81.55
C LEU A 160 4.93 29.77 80.28
N GLN A 161 6.10 29.13 80.42
CA GLN A 161 6.90 28.66 79.29
C GLN A 161 6.44 27.31 78.73
N LYS A 162 5.71 26.52 79.51
CA LYS A 162 5.29 25.16 79.15
C LYS A 162 4.61 25.04 77.77
N PRO A 163 3.67 25.91 77.36
CA PRO A 163 3.08 25.83 76.02
C PRO A 163 4.09 26.00 74.88
N ALA A 164 5.10 26.86 75.07
CA ALA A 164 6.15 27.07 74.08
C ALA A 164 7.12 25.87 74.01
N ILE A 165 7.44 25.28 75.17
CA ILE A 165 8.27 24.08 75.26
C ILE A 165 7.55 22.88 74.64
N ASP A 166 6.28 22.68 74.96
CA ASP A 166 5.46 21.59 74.40
C ASP A 166 5.29 21.75 72.88
N ALA A 167 5.10 22.98 72.38
CA ALA A 167 5.07 23.26 70.95
C ALA A 167 6.42 22.97 70.26
N ALA A 168 7.54 23.35 70.88
CA ALA A 168 8.87 23.06 70.36
C ALA A 168 9.14 21.54 70.28
N ALA A 169 8.75 20.79 71.32
CA ALA A 169 8.84 19.34 71.32
C ALA A 169 7.97 18.71 70.22
N GLN A 170 6.76 19.22 69.99
CA GLN A 170 5.92 18.78 68.87
C GLN A 170 6.58 19.07 67.52
N CYS A 171 7.15 20.26 67.32
CA CYS A 171 7.91 20.57 66.11
C CYS A 171 9.08 19.60 65.89
N GLU A 172 9.84 19.29 66.93
CA GLU A 172 10.96 18.33 66.85
C GLU A 172 10.48 16.93 66.45
N THR A 173 9.39 16.45 67.04
CA THR A 173 8.78 15.16 66.63
C THR A 173 8.34 15.15 65.17
N VAL A 174 7.72 16.23 64.69
CA VAL A 174 7.31 16.37 63.28
C VAL A 174 8.53 16.41 62.36
N ILE A 175 9.57 17.14 62.71
CA ILE A 175 10.82 17.21 61.93
C ILE A 175 11.43 15.81 61.81
N ASN A 176 11.49 15.05 62.90
CA ASN A 176 12.02 13.69 62.89
C ASN A 176 11.19 12.76 62.01
N LEU A 177 9.85 12.86 62.06
CA LEU A 177 8.94 12.11 61.18
C LEU A 177 9.17 12.45 59.70
N VAL A 178 9.30 13.74 59.38
CA VAL A 178 9.55 14.22 58.00
C VAL A 178 10.90 13.73 57.50
N ASN A 179 11.95 13.84 58.30
CA ASN A 179 13.29 13.37 57.92
C ASN A 179 13.31 11.85 57.66
N ASN A 180 12.63 11.07 58.50
CA ASN A 180 12.47 9.63 58.28
C ASN A 180 11.70 9.33 56.98
N ALA A 181 10.63 10.07 56.71
CA ALA A 181 9.87 9.92 55.48
C ALA A 181 10.70 10.27 54.23
N LEU A 182 11.50 11.34 54.28
CA LEU A 182 12.40 11.74 53.20
C LEU A 182 13.46 10.67 52.92
N ASN A 183 14.11 10.14 53.97
CA ASN A 183 15.09 9.06 53.83
C ASN A 183 14.46 7.80 53.19
N ASN A 184 13.22 7.45 53.57
CA ASN A 184 12.51 6.33 52.97
C ASN A 184 12.17 6.58 51.49
N ILE A 185 11.76 7.80 51.14
CA ILE A 185 11.47 8.17 49.75
C ILE A 185 12.75 8.11 48.91
N GLU A 186 13.87 8.61 49.42
CA GLU A 186 15.17 8.54 48.74
C GLU A 186 15.59 7.08 48.49
N ALA A 187 15.46 6.22 49.51
CA ALA A 187 15.74 4.79 49.37
C ALA A 187 14.83 4.11 48.32
N LEU A 188 13.53 4.43 48.30
CA LEU A 188 12.59 3.91 47.30
C LEU A 188 12.92 4.39 45.89
N ASN A 189 13.28 5.66 45.71
CA ASN A 189 13.65 6.20 44.42
C ASN A 189 14.92 5.52 43.86
N ASN A 190 15.90 5.28 44.70
CA ASN A 190 17.11 4.54 44.31
C ASN A 190 16.76 3.10 43.88
N LEU A 191 15.90 2.42 44.63
CA LEU A 191 15.45 1.07 44.27
C LEU A 191 14.68 1.05 42.95
N ILE A 192 13.79 2.02 42.72
CA ILE A 192 13.06 2.16 41.44
C ILE A 192 14.05 2.38 40.29
N SER A 193 15.06 3.24 40.49
CA SER A 193 16.09 3.50 39.48
C SER A 193 16.89 2.23 39.15
N ASP A 194 17.25 1.44 40.15
CA ASP A 194 17.98 0.18 39.95
C ASP A 194 17.13 -0.86 39.20
N GLU A 195 15.84 -0.97 39.53
CA GLU A 195 14.95 -1.90 38.83
C GLU A 195 14.63 -1.45 37.41
N GLU A 196 14.55 -0.14 37.17
CA GLU A 196 14.42 0.38 35.81
C GLU A 196 15.65 0.06 34.97
N ALA A 197 16.86 0.25 35.52
CA ALA A 197 18.08 -0.13 34.84
C ALA A 197 18.12 -1.65 34.52
N LYS A 198 17.64 -2.51 35.42
CA LYS A 198 17.55 -3.96 35.15
C LYS A 198 16.51 -4.29 34.08
N ARG A 199 15.35 -3.62 34.09
CA ARG A 199 14.32 -3.77 33.05
C ARG A 199 14.87 -3.36 31.69
N ASP A 200 15.59 -2.24 31.62
CA ASP A 200 16.20 -1.74 30.39
C ASP A 200 17.25 -2.72 29.84
N MET A 201 18.13 -3.27 30.69
CA MET A 201 19.09 -4.28 30.24
C MET A 201 18.38 -5.54 29.70
N SER A 202 17.36 -6.03 30.40
CA SER A 202 16.57 -7.19 29.97
C SER A 202 15.86 -6.94 28.63
N GLU A 203 15.36 -5.71 28.44
CA GLU A 203 14.74 -5.30 27.18
C GLU A 203 15.75 -5.26 26.03
N GLN A 204 16.96 -4.73 26.28
CA GLN A 204 18.05 -4.75 25.30
C GLN A 204 18.48 -6.16 24.92
N ASP A 205 18.56 -7.08 25.88
CA ASP A 205 18.87 -8.49 25.64
C ASP A 205 17.78 -9.18 24.81
N ARG A 206 16.50 -8.89 25.11
CA ARG A 206 15.36 -9.38 24.33
C ARG A 206 15.40 -8.85 22.89
N LEU A 207 15.66 -7.57 22.70
CA LEU A 207 15.77 -6.93 21.37
C LEU A 207 16.92 -7.52 20.56
N SER A 208 18.06 -7.76 21.19
CA SER A 208 19.22 -8.41 20.56
C SER A 208 18.90 -9.83 20.13
N SER A 209 18.25 -10.61 21.00
CA SER A 209 17.80 -11.98 20.71
C SER A 209 16.78 -12.02 19.57
N GLU A 210 15.83 -11.08 19.56
CA GLU A 210 14.81 -10.98 18.51
C GLU A 210 15.41 -10.55 17.17
N THR A 211 16.43 -9.69 17.19
CA THR A 211 17.21 -9.32 16.00
C THR A 211 17.93 -10.53 15.41
N GLU A 212 18.58 -11.34 16.26
CA GLU A 212 19.25 -12.56 15.82
C GLU A 212 18.26 -13.59 15.28
N ARG A 213 17.11 -13.78 15.94
CA ARG A 213 16.03 -14.66 15.45
C ARG A 213 15.57 -14.26 14.06
N LYS A 214 15.37 -12.97 13.81
CA LYS A 214 15.00 -12.44 12.47
C LYS A 214 16.09 -12.72 11.44
N ARG A 215 17.36 -12.53 11.79
CA ARG A 215 18.50 -12.85 10.91
C ARG A 215 18.53 -14.32 10.52
N GLN A 216 18.35 -15.22 11.50
CA GLN A 216 18.29 -16.67 11.26
C GLN A 216 17.09 -17.04 10.37
N GLU A 217 15.95 -16.38 10.57
CA GLU A 217 14.77 -16.59 9.73
C GLU A 217 15.01 -16.16 8.27
N THR A 218 15.69 -15.04 8.04
CA THR A 218 16.13 -14.62 6.70
C THR A 218 17.06 -15.66 6.06
N ILE A 219 18.01 -16.20 6.81
CA ILE A 219 18.91 -17.26 6.33
C ILE A 219 18.13 -18.53 5.98
N ARG A 220 17.18 -18.94 6.85
CA ARG A 220 16.32 -20.11 6.60
C ARG A 220 15.52 -19.95 5.31
N ILE A 221 14.94 -18.76 5.08
CA ILE A 221 14.19 -18.45 3.86
C ILE A 221 15.11 -18.52 2.61
N SER A 222 16.32 -17.98 2.68
CA SER A 222 17.28 -18.04 1.56
C SER A 222 17.74 -19.48 1.25
N ASN A 223 17.95 -20.30 2.28
CA ASN A 223 18.27 -21.72 2.11
C ASN A 223 17.10 -22.50 1.51
N GLU A 224 15.87 -22.17 1.91
CA GLU A 224 14.64 -22.74 1.38
C GLU A 224 14.46 -22.42 -0.12
N GLU A 225 14.68 -21.17 -0.52
CA GLU A 225 14.73 -20.74 -1.93
C GLU A 225 15.77 -21.53 -2.73
N SER A 226 16.98 -21.65 -2.18
CA SER A 226 18.07 -22.42 -2.82
C SER A 226 17.71 -23.90 -2.99
N ARG A 227 17.03 -24.50 -2.00
CA ARG A 227 16.55 -25.88 -2.09
C ARG A 227 15.48 -26.04 -3.18
N LYS A 228 14.54 -25.10 -3.29
CA LYS A 228 13.50 -25.10 -4.34
C LYS A 228 14.12 -25.04 -5.74
N ILE A 229 15.09 -24.16 -5.96
CA ILE A 229 15.80 -24.04 -7.24
C ILE A 229 16.52 -25.36 -7.58
N ALA A 230 17.20 -25.97 -6.59
CA ALA A 230 17.88 -27.24 -6.79
C ALA A 230 16.90 -28.40 -7.10
N GLU A 231 15.71 -28.40 -6.48
CA GLU A 231 14.67 -29.39 -6.79
C GLU A 231 14.12 -29.19 -8.20
N GLN A 232 13.85 -27.95 -8.60
CA GLN A 232 13.38 -27.65 -9.95
C GLN A 232 14.39 -28.09 -11.02
N GLN A 233 15.69 -27.93 -10.78
CA GLN A 233 16.74 -28.43 -11.67
C GLN A 233 16.78 -29.96 -11.72
N ARG A 234 16.54 -30.64 -10.59
CA ARG A 234 16.40 -32.11 -10.56
C ARG A 234 15.21 -32.57 -11.38
N GLU A 235 14.05 -31.95 -11.22
CA GLU A 235 12.82 -32.27 -11.98
C GLU A 235 13.00 -32.07 -13.49
N GLN A 236 13.67 -30.99 -13.91
CA GLN A 236 14.01 -30.76 -15.31
C GLN A 236 14.96 -31.83 -15.85
N SER A 237 15.99 -32.18 -15.08
CA SER A 237 16.95 -33.22 -15.46
C SER A 237 16.29 -34.59 -15.58
N GLU A 238 15.35 -34.90 -14.68
CA GLU A 238 14.60 -36.15 -14.69
C GLU A 238 13.64 -36.21 -15.87
N THR A 239 12.98 -35.09 -16.21
CA THR A 239 12.14 -34.99 -17.40
C THR A 239 12.94 -35.26 -18.68
N GLN A 240 14.13 -34.68 -18.81
CA GLN A 240 15.03 -34.95 -19.94
C GLN A 240 15.51 -36.41 -19.97
N ARG A 241 15.78 -37.01 -18.80
CA ARG A 241 16.15 -38.43 -18.69
C ARG A 241 15.01 -39.31 -19.20
N VAL A 242 13.77 -39.05 -18.79
CA VAL A 242 12.58 -39.78 -19.23
C VAL A 242 12.37 -39.64 -20.74
N GLN A 243 12.51 -38.44 -21.30
CA GLN A 243 12.40 -38.22 -22.75
C GLN A 243 13.47 -39.00 -23.55
N ARG A 244 14.73 -38.98 -23.09
CA ARG A 244 15.80 -39.77 -23.72
C ARG A 244 15.53 -41.26 -23.64
N GLU A 245 15.03 -41.73 -22.50
CA GLU A 245 14.70 -43.14 -22.33
C GLU A 245 13.52 -43.56 -23.23
N GLN A 246 12.52 -42.70 -23.39
CA GLN A 246 11.42 -42.95 -24.33
C GLN A 246 11.89 -43.00 -25.79
N ALA A 247 12.81 -42.13 -26.19
CA ALA A 247 13.42 -42.17 -27.52
C ALA A 247 14.18 -43.50 -27.74
N ARG A 248 15.00 -43.91 -26.76
CA ARG A 248 15.71 -45.20 -26.79
C ARG A 248 14.75 -46.39 -26.91
N VAL A 249 13.62 -46.37 -26.21
CA VAL A 249 12.59 -47.41 -26.30
C VAL A 249 11.97 -47.48 -27.70
N ASN A 250 11.71 -46.33 -28.32
CA ASN A 250 11.14 -46.26 -29.68
C ASN A 250 12.12 -46.76 -30.75
N GLU A 251 13.41 -46.40 -30.63
CA GLU A 251 14.49 -46.91 -31.47
C GLU A 251 14.66 -48.43 -31.32
N GLU A 252 14.64 -48.91 -30.07
CA GLU A 252 14.75 -50.33 -29.75
C GLU A 252 13.58 -51.13 -30.33
N THR A 253 12.36 -50.58 -30.25
CA THR A 253 11.16 -51.17 -30.85
C THR A 253 11.29 -51.25 -32.38
N SER A 254 11.82 -50.21 -33.00
CA SER A 254 12.06 -50.17 -34.45
C SER A 254 13.11 -51.20 -34.88
N ARG A 255 14.17 -51.36 -34.09
CA ARG A 255 15.19 -52.39 -34.31
C ARG A 255 14.62 -53.79 -34.20
N ILE A 256 13.79 -54.07 -33.19
CA ILE A 256 13.11 -55.36 -33.01
C ILE A 256 12.21 -55.67 -34.21
N ASN A 257 11.46 -54.69 -34.71
CA ASN A 257 10.60 -54.87 -35.89
C ASN A 257 11.41 -55.17 -37.15
N ALA A 258 12.50 -54.44 -37.38
CA ALA A 258 13.40 -54.68 -38.51
C ALA A 258 14.03 -56.08 -38.44
N GLU A 259 14.48 -56.50 -37.25
CA GLU A 259 15.08 -57.80 -37.03
C GLU A 259 14.05 -58.94 -37.20
N THR A 260 12.81 -58.71 -36.80
CA THR A 260 11.69 -59.66 -37.03
C THR A 260 11.42 -59.83 -38.53
N LEU A 261 11.35 -58.73 -39.29
CA LEU A 261 11.18 -58.76 -40.74
C LEU A 261 12.36 -59.46 -41.44
N ARG A 262 13.59 -59.20 -41.00
CA ARG A 262 14.80 -59.86 -41.51
C ARG A 262 14.77 -61.36 -41.26
N ALA A 263 14.36 -61.78 -40.06
CA ALA A 263 14.22 -63.19 -39.71
C ALA A 263 13.13 -63.88 -40.56
N GLN A 264 12.01 -63.21 -40.82
CA GLN A 264 10.96 -63.72 -41.70
C GLN A 264 11.46 -63.87 -43.14
N ALA A 265 12.10 -62.84 -43.69
CA ALA A 265 12.65 -62.88 -45.05
C ALA A 265 13.68 -64.01 -45.22
N GLU A 266 14.53 -64.25 -44.21
CA GLU A 266 15.49 -65.35 -44.23
C GLU A 266 14.80 -66.73 -44.12
N SER A 267 13.68 -66.82 -43.39
CA SER A 267 12.85 -68.03 -43.37
C SER A 267 12.23 -68.30 -44.75
N ASP A 268 11.68 -67.27 -45.39
CA ASP A 268 11.06 -67.38 -46.71
C ASP A 268 12.09 -67.78 -47.77
N ARG A 269 13.27 -67.15 -47.76
CA ARG A 269 14.40 -67.49 -48.65
C ARG A 269 14.84 -68.95 -48.49
N LYS A 270 14.88 -69.47 -47.26
CA LYS A 270 15.21 -70.89 -47.01
C LYS A 270 14.14 -71.82 -47.58
N SER A 271 12.87 -71.46 -47.45
CA SER A 271 11.75 -72.22 -48.01
C SER A 271 11.81 -72.25 -49.55
N GLU A 272 11.98 -71.09 -50.17
CA GLU A 272 12.11 -70.95 -51.62
C GLU A 272 13.30 -71.73 -52.17
N TYR A 273 14.46 -71.64 -51.51
CA TYR A 273 15.65 -72.41 -51.91
C TYR A 273 15.40 -73.92 -51.83
N SER A 274 14.72 -74.39 -50.78
CA SER A 274 14.34 -75.80 -50.65
C SER A 274 13.43 -76.25 -51.80
N GLN A 275 12.45 -75.42 -52.18
CA GLN A 275 11.56 -75.68 -53.30
C GLN A 275 12.30 -75.75 -54.63
N ILE A 276 13.15 -74.77 -54.93
CA ILE A 276 13.97 -74.73 -56.16
C ILE A 276 14.84 -75.99 -56.27
N VAL A 277 15.46 -76.43 -55.18
CA VAL A 277 16.27 -77.66 -55.16
C VAL A 277 15.40 -78.87 -55.51
N ASN A 278 14.21 -79.00 -54.93
CA ASN A 278 13.29 -80.10 -55.22
C ASN A 278 12.82 -80.09 -56.69
N GLU A 279 12.43 -78.92 -57.22
CA GLU A 279 12.01 -78.76 -58.61
C GLU A 279 13.15 -79.05 -59.58
N THR A 280 14.36 -78.58 -59.28
CA THR A 280 15.56 -78.83 -60.08
C THR A 280 15.90 -80.32 -60.11
N ASN A 281 15.86 -81.00 -58.97
CA ASN A 281 16.08 -82.45 -58.90
C ASN A 281 15.01 -83.20 -59.71
N THR A 282 13.74 -82.80 -59.60
CA THR A 282 12.65 -83.37 -60.39
C THR A 282 12.92 -83.19 -61.88
N ALA A 283 13.20 -81.98 -62.34
CA ALA A 283 13.46 -81.70 -63.75
C ALA A 283 14.68 -82.44 -64.29
N LYS A 284 15.75 -82.55 -63.50
CA LYS A 284 16.94 -83.36 -63.80
C LYS A 284 16.55 -84.82 -64.02
N ASP A 285 15.77 -85.40 -63.12
CA ASP A 285 15.35 -86.80 -63.23
C ASP A 285 14.47 -87.03 -64.47
N LEU A 286 13.59 -86.08 -64.81
CA LEU A 286 12.79 -86.14 -66.04
C LEU A 286 13.65 -86.06 -67.31
N ALA A 287 14.64 -85.16 -67.33
CA ALA A 287 15.55 -85.03 -68.47
C ALA A 287 16.39 -86.29 -68.65
N LEU A 288 16.87 -86.88 -67.55
CA LEU A 288 17.62 -88.13 -67.56
C LEU A 288 16.76 -89.30 -68.07
N ASP A 289 15.50 -89.36 -67.68
CA ASP A 289 14.55 -90.38 -68.16
C ASP A 289 14.35 -90.30 -69.68
N VAL A 290 14.06 -89.10 -70.21
CA VAL A 290 13.88 -88.91 -71.66
C VAL A 290 15.17 -89.18 -72.44
N ALA A 291 16.33 -88.77 -71.91
CA ALA A 291 17.62 -88.99 -72.56
C ALA A 291 17.98 -90.48 -72.68
N ASN A 292 17.64 -91.28 -71.67
CA ASN A 292 17.87 -92.72 -71.67
C ASN A 292 16.84 -93.50 -72.52
N HIS A 293 15.71 -92.88 -72.87
CA HIS A 293 14.63 -93.49 -73.66
C HIS A 293 14.31 -92.66 -74.93
N PRO A 294 15.24 -92.55 -75.89
CA PRO A 294 14.98 -91.82 -77.13
C PRO A 294 13.91 -92.51 -77.98
N ASN A 295 13.16 -91.71 -78.75
CA ASN A 295 12.26 -92.25 -79.76
C ASN A 295 13.06 -93.00 -80.83
N TYR A 296 12.48 -94.09 -81.34
CA TYR A 296 13.11 -94.88 -82.39
C TYR A 296 12.10 -95.27 -83.46
N VAL A 297 12.60 -95.68 -84.63
CA VAL A 297 11.77 -96.23 -85.71
C VAL A 297 11.85 -97.75 -85.63
N GLY A 298 10.70 -98.40 -85.46
CA GLY A 298 10.62 -99.84 -85.44
C GLY A 298 10.92 -100.44 -86.82
N THR A 299 11.11 -101.75 -86.86
CA THR A 299 11.31 -102.48 -88.14
C THR A 299 10.09 -102.41 -89.06
N ASP A 300 8.94 -101.94 -88.57
CA ASP A 300 7.70 -101.68 -89.29
C ASP A 300 7.59 -100.24 -89.83
N PHE A 301 8.66 -99.45 -89.76
CA PHE A 301 8.75 -98.04 -90.20
C PHE A 301 7.88 -97.05 -89.42
N TYR A 302 7.28 -97.47 -88.30
CA TYR A 302 6.54 -96.59 -87.41
C TYR A 302 7.43 -96.02 -86.31
N VAL A 303 7.14 -94.80 -85.90
CA VAL A 303 7.82 -94.14 -84.79
C VAL A 303 7.26 -94.65 -83.46
N TYR A 304 8.15 -95.06 -82.56
CA TYR A 304 7.83 -95.43 -81.18
C TYR A 304 8.28 -94.32 -80.24
N GLN A 305 7.35 -93.82 -79.42
CA GLN A 305 7.58 -92.74 -78.47
C GLN A 305 7.53 -93.26 -77.03
N TRP A 306 8.49 -92.83 -76.21
CA TRP A 306 8.52 -93.17 -74.79
C TRP A 306 7.37 -92.48 -74.03
N ASP A 307 6.55 -93.28 -73.34
CA ASP A 307 5.56 -92.80 -72.39
C ASP A 307 6.09 -92.91 -70.96
N ARG A 308 6.32 -91.74 -70.36
CA ARG A 308 6.89 -91.59 -69.03
C ARG A 308 5.97 -92.06 -67.91
N SER A 309 4.66 -92.07 -68.14
CA SER A 309 3.67 -92.45 -67.13
C SER A 309 3.56 -93.97 -67.02
N THR A 310 3.58 -94.65 -68.16
CA THR A 310 3.47 -96.11 -68.22
C THR A 310 4.81 -96.82 -68.27
N GLN A 311 5.92 -96.06 -68.41
CA GLN A 311 7.28 -96.57 -68.52
C GLN A 311 7.41 -97.58 -69.69
N SER A 312 6.83 -97.22 -70.84
CA SER A 312 6.78 -98.07 -72.04
C SER A 312 6.79 -97.26 -73.34
N TYR A 313 7.20 -97.89 -74.45
CA TYR A 313 7.11 -97.26 -75.78
C TYR A 313 5.73 -97.46 -76.41
N ASN A 314 5.07 -96.35 -76.75
CA ASN A 314 3.81 -96.34 -77.49
C ASN A 314 4.08 -96.15 -78.99
N LYS A 315 3.41 -96.96 -79.82
CA LYS A 315 3.47 -96.85 -81.28
C LYS A 315 2.64 -95.65 -81.75
N LEU A 316 3.23 -94.75 -82.53
CA LEU A 316 2.53 -93.62 -83.14
C LEU A 316 2.05 -93.97 -84.55
N ASP A 317 1.03 -93.26 -85.02
CA ASP A 317 0.55 -93.34 -86.41
C ASP A 317 1.37 -92.42 -87.34
N ILE A 318 2.70 -92.47 -87.21
CA ILE A 318 3.66 -91.74 -88.04
C ILE A 318 4.58 -92.76 -88.68
N CYS A 319 4.51 -92.89 -90.00
CA CYS A 319 5.31 -93.83 -90.78
C CYS A 319 6.41 -93.09 -91.56
N LEU A 320 7.67 -93.36 -91.26
CA LEU A 320 8.83 -92.74 -91.91
C LEU A 320 9.47 -93.74 -92.90
N ARG A 321 8.83 -93.87 -94.06
CA ARG A 321 9.40 -94.66 -95.15
C ARG A 321 10.57 -93.89 -95.77
N PRO A 322 11.69 -94.54 -96.11
CA PRO A 322 12.88 -93.88 -96.67
C PRO A 322 12.73 -93.44 -98.15
N GLU A 323 11.53 -93.09 -98.60
CA GLU A 323 11.27 -92.65 -99.98
C GLU A 323 11.42 -91.12 -100.11
N ALA A 324 12.09 -90.66 -101.18
CA ALA A 324 12.23 -89.23 -101.45
C ALA A 324 10.88 -88.58 -101.81
N PHE A 325 10.67 -87.32 -101.41
CA PHE A 325 9.47 -86.56 -101.79
C PHE A 325 9.39 -86.49 -103.32
N ASN A 326 8.28 -86.98 -103.86
CA ASN A 326 7.99 -86.92 -105.28
C ASN A 326 6.48 -86.72 -105.47
N ILE A 327 6.11 -85.82 -106.39
CA ILE A 327 4.73 -85.69 -106.85
C ILE A 327 4.45 -86.90 -107.73
N PHE A 328 3.62 -87.81 -107.22
CA PHE A 328 3.27 -89.02 -107.94
C PHE A 328 2.48 -88.70 -109.21
N ARG A 329 1.58 -87.72 -109.14
CA ARG A 329 0.80 -87.25 -110.30
C ARG A 329 0.26 -85.84 -110.08
N THR A 330 0.05 -85.12 -111.18
CA THR A 330 -0.65 -83.83 -111.20
C THR A 330 -2.01 -84.02 -111.87
N PHE A 331 -3.04 -83.38 -111.31
CA PHE A 331 -4.41 -83.43 -111.82
C PHE A 331 -4.89 -82.01 -112.17
N PRO A 332 -5.76 -81.85 -113.18
CA PRO A 332 -6.27 -80.53 -113.58
C PRO A 332 -7.35 -79.98 -112.63
N SER A 333 -7.97 -80.83 -111.79
CA SER A 333 -9.02 -80.44 -110.85
C SER A 333 -9.22 -81.51 -109.75
N ILE A 334 -9.88 -81.14 -108.65
CA ILE A 334 -10.22 -82.08 -107.56
C ILE A 334 -11.08 -83.27 -108.04
N PRO A 335 -12.13 -83.10 -108.88
CA PRO A 335 -12.91 -84.23 -109.37
C PRO A 335 -12.06 -85.27 -110.12
N GLU A 336 -11.14 -84.82 -110.97
CA GLU A 336 -10.24 -85.70 -111.71
C GLU A 336 -9.25 -86.44 -110.80
N MET A 337 -8.75 -85.77 -109.77
CA MET A 337 -7.92 -86.39 -108.73
C MET A 337 -8.69 -87.48 -107.98
N ASN A 338 -9.90 -87.18 -107.51
CA ASN A 338 -10.71 -88.13 -106.74
C ASN A 338 -11.18 -89.33 -107.58
N ASN A 339 -11.52 -89.12 -108.86
CA ASN A 339 -11.87 -90.21 -109.77
C ASN A 339 -10.70 -91.18 -110.03
N ASN A 340 -9.46 -90.72 -109.85
CA ASN A 340 -8.24 -91.51 -110.04
C ASN A 340 -7.61 -91.98 -108.71
N LYS A 341 -8.35 -91.93 -107.60
CA LYS A 341 -7.87 -92.29 -106.26
C LYS A 341 -7.24 -93.69 -106.18
N ASP A 342 -7.85 -94.69 -106.81
CA ASP A 342 -7.36 -96.07 -106.76
C ASP A 342 -6.08 -96.29 -107.58
N ASN A 343 -5.75 -95.34 -108.46
CA ASN A 343 -4.53 -95.34 -109.26
C ASN A 343 -3.36 -94.61 -108.57
N VAL A 344 -3.58 -94.03 -107.39
CA VAL A 344 -2.55 -93.38 -106.57
C VAL A 344 -2.33 -94.22 -105.31
N PRO A 345 -1.13 -94.81 -105.12
CA PRO A 345 -0.81 -95.56 -103.90
C PRO A 345 -0.90 -94.69 -102.65
N GLU A 346 -1.31 -95.29 -101.53
CA GLU A 346 -1.35 -94.63 -100.23
C GLU A 346 0.02 -94.08 -99.82
N GLY A 347 0.02 -92.86 -99.28
CA GLY A 347 1.21 -92.10 -98.89
C GLY A 347 1.85 -91.27 -100.01
N LYS A 348 1.28 -91.24 -101.22
CA LYS A 348 1.82 -90.47 -102.36
C LYS A 348 1.22 -89.06 -102.46
N PHE A 349 2.05 -88.10 -102.86
CA PHE A 349 1.68 -86.69 -103.03
C PHE A 349 1.16 -86.39 -104.43
N VAL A 350 0.14 -85.54 -104.54
CA VAL A 350 -0.46 -85.11 -105.81
C VAL A 350 -0.77 -83.62 -105.76
N VAL A 351 -0.75 -82.94 -106.91
CA VAL A 351 -1.00 -81.50 -107.00
C VAL A 351 -2.15 -81.24 -107.97
N ILE A 352 -2.98 -80.26 -107.64
CA ILE A 352 -3.93 -79.69 -108.60
C ILE A 352 -3.23 -78.57 -109.37
N ASN A 353 -3.09 -78.73 -110.67
CA ASN A 353 -2.53 -77.73 -111.58
C ASN A 353 -3.46 -77.59 -112.79
N GLY A 354 -4.46 -76.72 -112.62
CA GLY A 354 -5.47 -76.41 -113.63
C GLY A 354 -5.37 -74.96 -114.10
N ASP A 355 -6.52 -74.40 -114.46
CA ASP A 355 -6.65 -73.00 -114.85
C ASP A 355 -6.42 -72.06 -113.64
N VAL A 356 -5.87 -70.87 -113.88
CA VAL A 356 -5.62 -69.84 -112.85
C VAL A 356 -6.91 -69.30 -112.24
N GLU A 357 -8.04 -69.49 -112.92
CA GLU A 357 -9.37 -69.11 -112.43
C GLU A 357 -10.05 -70.23 -111.60
N VAL A 358 -9.40 -71.39 -111.46
CA VAL A 358 -9.88 -72.49 -110.60
C VAL A 358 -9.26 -72.33 -109.21
N GLU A 359 -10.12 -72.20 -108.20
CA GLU A 359 -9.75 -71.95 -106.79
C GLU A 359 -8.72 -72.95 -106.21
N ASP A 360 -8.67 -74.17 -106.74
CA ASP A 360 -7.80 -75.24 -106.24
C ASP A 360 -6.47 -75.36 -106.98
N THR A 361 -6.24 -74.57 -108.03
CA THR A 361 -4.98 -74.59 -108.78
C THR A 361 -3.83 -74.12 -107.89
N GLY A 362 -2.78 -74.94 -107.78
CA GLY A 362 -1.62 -74.69 -106.92
C GLY A 362 -1.70 -75.33 -105.53
N LYS A 363 -2.76 -76.11 -105.24
CA LYS A 363 -2.91 -76.85 -103.98
C LYS A 363 -2.27 -78.24 -104.03
N LEU A 364 -1.56 -78.61 -102.97
CA LEU A 364 -0.89 -79.91 -102.76
C LEU A 364 -1.74 -80.81 -101.84
N TYR A 365 -1.83 -82.09 -102.18
CA TYR A 365 -2.58 -83.13 -101.47
C TYR A 365 -1.74 -84.40 -101.26
N VAL A 366 -2.12 -85.25 -100.31
CA VAL A 366 -1.53 -86.58 -100.07
C VAL A 366 -2.60 -87.67 -100.02
N ARG A 367 -2.34 -88.83 -100.64
CA ARG A 367 -3.24 -89.98 -100.60
C ARG A 367 -3.19 -90.65 -99.23
N THR A 368 -4.32 -90.70 -98.52
CA THR A 368 -4.50 -91.45 -97.25
C THR A 368 -5.05 -92.86 -97.52
N SER A 369 -5.55 -93.59 -96.52
CA SER A 369 -6.29 -94.84 -96.76
C SER A 369 -7.67 -94.55 -97.38
N GLU A 370 -8.35 -93.51 -96.86
CA GLU A 370 -9.74 -93.16 -97.20
C GLU A 370 -9.91 -92.17 -98.36
N GLY A 371 -8.88 -91.40 -98.73
CA GLY A 371 -9.03 -90.38 -99.77
C GLY A 371 -7.75 -89.60 -100.08
N PHE A 372 -7.90 -88.30 -100.33
CA PHE A 372 -6.81 -87.34 -100.43
C PHE A 372 -7.01 -86.24 -99.40
N ASP A 373 -5.98 -86.00 -98.59
CA ASP A 373 -5.98 -84.92 -97.62
C ASP A 373 -5.22 -83.72 -98.19
N TYR A 374 -5.80 -82.54 -98.00
CA TYR A 374 -5.19 -81.27 -98.41
C TYR A 374 -4.03 -80.91 -97.47
N LEU A 375 -2.93 -80.42 -98.04
CA LEU A 375 -1.75 -80.00 -97.29
C LEU A 375 -1.55 -78.49 -97.29
N VAL A 376 -1.40 -77.88 -98.47
CA VAL A 376 -1.04 -76.45 -98.57
C VAL A 376 -1.40 -75.85 -99.94
N ASP A 377 -1.69 -74.55 -99.95
CA ASP A 377 -1.96 -73.70 -101.11
C ASP A 377 -0.74 -72.79 -101.35
N MET A 378 -0.26 -72.77 -102.59
CA MET A 378 0.93 -72.00 -103.00
C MET A 378 0.59 -70.73 -103.82
N SER A 379 -0.66 -70.26 -103.83
CA SER A 379 -1.16 -69.27 -104.81
C SER A 379 -1.03 -67.75 -104.48
N GLY A 380 -0.58 -67.31 -103.29
CA GLY A 380 -0.84 -65.93 -102.81
C GLY A 380 0.29 -64.88 -102.75
N MET A 381 0.62 -64.14 -103.82
CA MET A 381 1.50 -62.94 -103.70
C MET A 381 1.10 -61.73 -104.59
N ARG A 382 0.05 -60.94 -104.26
CA ARG A 382 -0.17 -59.55 -104.79
C ARG A 382 -0.99 -58.58 -103.86
N GLY A 383 -0.27 -57.68 -103.16
CA GLY A 383 -0.49 -56.23 -102.82
C GLY A 383 -1.80 -55.59 -102.25
N PHE A 384 -1.69 -54.82 -101.15
CA PHE A 384 -2.71 -53.94 -100.49
C PHE A 384 -2.25 -52.45 -100.49
N SER A 385 -3.14 -51.43 -100.52
CA SER A 385 -2.79 -49.99 -100.47
C SER A 385 -3.66 -49.15 -99.50
N GLY A 386 -3.07 -48.41 -98.54
CA GLY A 386 -3.78 -47.57 -97.54
C GLY A 386 -3.27 -46.11 -97.45
N LYS A 387 -4.12 -45.17 -96.98
CA LYS A 387 -3.88 -43.70 -96.89
C LYS A 387 -3.41 -43.23 -95.49
N THR A 388 -2.91 -41.98 -95.35
CA THR A 388 -2.23 -41.46 -94.14
C THR A 388 -2.89 -40.20 -93.55
N PRO A 389 -3.32 -40.17 -92.26
CA PRO A 389 -4.00 -39.02 -91.63
C PRO A 389 -3.07 -37.85 -91.21
N GLN A 390 -3.64 -36.65 -91.02
CA GLN A 390 -2.94 -35.42 -90.59
C GLN A 390 -3.64 -34.72 -89.39
N PHE A 391 -2.90 -33.90 -88.62
CA PHE A 391 -3.39 -33.18 -87.42
C PHE A 391 -3.11 -31.66 -87.45
N ILE A 392 -4.05 -30.86 -86.95
CA ILE A 392 -3.94 -29.39 -86.78
C ILE A 392 -4.42 -28.95 -85.38
N ILE A 393 -4.14 -27.70 -84.98
CA ILE A 393 -4.65 -27.13 -83.72
C ILE A 393 -6.04 -26.52 -83.94
N GLY A 394 -6.99 -26.84 -83.05
CA GLY A 394 -8.36 -26.33 -83.00
C GLY A 394 -8.55 -25.22 -81.97
N ASN A 395 -9.66 -25.24 -81.23
CA ASN A 395 -10.04 -24.19 -80.28
C ASN A 395 -9.25 -24.27 -78.96
N VAL A 396 -8.82 -23.12 -78.44
CA VAL A 396 -8.10 -23.00 -77.16
C VAL A 396 -8.81 -21.99 -76.25
N VAL A 397 -9.37 -22.45 -75.13
CA VAL A 397 -10.18 -21.63 -74.23
C VAL A 397 -9.85 -21.86 -72.75
N SER A 398 -10.24 -20.91 -71.90
CA SER A 398 -10.12 -21.05 -70.44
C SER A 398 -11.46 -21.45 -69.80
N SER A 399 -11.45 -22.51 -68.99
CA SER A 399 -12.61 -23.04 -68.25
C SER A 399 -12.84 -22.34 -66.91
N GLU A 400 -14.00 -22.54 -66.29
CA GLU A 400 -14.26 -22.13 -64.91
C GLU A 400 -13.36 -22.86 -63.89
N PRO A 401 -13.12 -22.29 -62.69
CA PRO A 401 -12.34 -22.93 -61.64
C PRO A 401 -12.87 -24.32 -61.29
N ASP A 402 -11.96 -25.25 -60.94
CA ASP A 402 -12.21 -26.66 -60.61
C ASP A 402 -12.69 -27.58 -61.77
N VAL A 403 -12.77 -27.08 -63.01
CA VAL A 403 -12.99 -27.93 -64.19
C VAL A 403 -11.64 -28.47 -64.68
N PRO A 404 -11.39 -29.81 -64.72
CA PRO A 404 -10.10 -30.35 -65.16
C PRO A 404 -9.72 -29.89 -66.56
N ALA A 405 -8.41 -29.73 -66.82
CA ALA A 405 -7.93 -29.45 -68.17
C ALA A 405 -8.34 -30.60 -69.12
N ASN A 406 -8.80 -30.25 -70.31
CA ASN A 406 -9.25 -31.21 -71.30
C ASN A 406 -8.58 -30.99 -72.65
N VAL A 407 -8.28 -32.10 -73.33
CA VAL A 407 -7.84 -32.14 -74.73
C VAL A 407 -8.76 -33.09 -75.49
N SER A 408 -9.26 -32.66 -76.65
CA SER A 408 -10.12 -33.48 -77.51
C SER A 408 -9.77 -33.35 -78.98
N LEU A 409 -10.16 -34.35 -79.77
CA LEU A 409 -9.93 -34.41 -81.20
C LEU A 409 -11.27 -34.25 -81.95
N SER A 410 -11.32 -33.42 -82.98
CA SER A 410 -12.49 -33.25 -83.84
C SER A 410 -12.12 -33.35 -85.32
N GLU A 411 -13.00 -33.93 -86.14
CA GLU A 411 -12.78 -33.98 -87.59
C GLU A 411 -12.73 -32.57 -88.19
N SER A 412 -11.73 -32.35 -89.04
CA SER A 412 -11.46 -31.07 -89.71
C SER A 412 -11.33 -31.26 -91.23
N GLY A 413 -12.12 -32.19 -91.78
CA GLY A 413 -12.21 -32.46 -93.21
C GLY A 413 -11.11 -33.38 -93.76
N VAL A 414 -10.88 -33.29 -95.08
CA VAL A 414 -9.84 -34.06 -95.79
C VAL A 414 -8.97 -33.10 -96.62
N ASP A 415 -7.72 -33.47 -96.84
CA ASP A 415 -6.84 -32.75 -97.76
C ASP A 415 -7.21 -33.01 -99.24
N SER A 416 -6.52 -32.34 -100.16
CA SER A 416 -6.72 -32.50 -101.60
C SER A 416 -6.39 -33.90 -102.16
N SER A 417 -5.75 -34.77 -101.36
CA SER A 417 -5.45 -36.18 -101.69
C SER A 417 -6.42 -37.16 -101.02
N GLY A 418 -7.42 -36.65 -100.29
CA GLY A 418 -8.42 -37.42 -99.57
C GLY A 418 -7.87 -38.13 -98.34
N ASN A 419 -6.82 -37.57 -97.72
CA ASN A 419 -6.36 -37.97 -96.39
C ASN A 419 -7.18 -37.21 -95.32
N PRO A 420 -7.61 -37.86 -94.22
CA PRO A 420 -8.38 -37.20 -93.17
C PRO A 420 -7.52 -36.27 -92.30
N ILE A 421 -8.06 -35.09 -91.98
CA ILE A 421 -7.47 -34.08 -91.11
C ILE A 421 -8.27 -33.99 -89.82
N TYR A 422 -7.58 -33.96 -88.68
CA TYR A 422 -8.19 -33.81 -87.35
C TYR A 422 -7.64 -32.59 -86.61
N ALA A 423 -8.50 -31.87 -85.88
CA ALA A 423 -8.13 -30.72 -85.05
C ALA A 423 -8.06 -31.08 -83.56
N ILE A 424 -7.04 -30.58 -82.85
CA ILE A 424 -6.83 -30.76 -81.41
C ILE A 424 -7.34 -29.53 -80.65
N ASN A 425 -8.38 -29.69 -79.84
CA ASN A 425 -8.96 -28.61 -79.02
C ASN A 425 -8.51 -28.74 -77.55
N ILE A 426 -8.24 -27.62 -76.88
CA ILE A 426 -7.68 -27.56 -75.52
C ILE A 426 -8.48 -26.59 -74.64
N SER A 427 -8.82 -27.02 -73.42
CA SER A 427 -9.46 -26.16 -72.41
C SER A 427 -8.70 -26.21 -71.07
N VAL A 428 -8.40 -25.04 -70.48
CA VAL A 428 -7.57 -24.93 -69.26
C VAL A 428 -8.32 -24.16 -68.15
N PRO A 429 -8.46 -24.68 -66.91
CA PRO A 429 -9.18 -24.00 -65.83
C PRO A 429 -8.54 -22.69 -65.34
N LYS A 430 -9.39 -21.74 -64.92
CA LYS A 430 -8.99 -20.50 -64.22
C LYS A 430 -8.70 -20.76 -62.74
N GLY A 431 -7.84 -19.94 -62.12
CA GLY A 431 -7.55 -19.97 -60.68
C GLY A 431 -8.70 -19.44 -59.81
N LYS A 432 -8.80 -19.91 -58.55
CA LYS A 432 -9.78 -19.41 -57.58
C LYS A 432 -9.44 -17.99 -57.12
N SER A 433 -10.45 -17.14 -56.96
CA SER A 433 -10.30 -15.84 -56.30
C SER A 433 -10.18 -16.04 -54.78
N GLY A 434 -9.24 -15.35 -54.13
CA GLY A 434 -9.07 -15.40 -52.67
C GLY A 434 -10.22 -14.74 -51.90
N THR A 435 -10.50 -15.22 -50.69
CA THR A 435 -11.51 -14.63 -49.79
C THR A 435 -11.06 -13.27 -49.29
N SER A 436 -11.92 -12.25 -49.40
CA SER A 436 -11.67 -10.88 -48.96
C SER A 436 -11.50 -10.75 -47.44
N PHE A 437 -10.56 -9.91 -47.00
CA PHE A 437 -10.34 -9.51 -45.59
C PHE A 437 -11.53 -8.69 -45.06
N ASN A 438 -12.22 -9.19 -44.03
CA ASN A 438 -13.40 -8.54 -43.44
C ASN A 438 -13.13 -8.15 -41.98
N ILE A 439 -13.33 -6.88 -41.63
CA ILE A 439 -13.19 -6.40 -40.24
C ILE A 439 -14.59 -6.38 -39.62
N HIS A 440 -14.83 -7.26 -38.65
CA HIS A 440 -16.14 -7.43 -38.01
C HIS A 440 -16.51 -6.25 -37.11
N ALA A 441 -15.59 -5.82 -36.24
CA ALA A 441 -15.79 -4.70 -35.31
C ALA A 441 -14.44 -4.13 -34.82
N THR A 442 -14.48 -2.96 -34.17
CA THR A 442 -13.32 -2.32 -33.54
C THR A 442 -13.57 -2.15 -32.04
N TYR A 443 -12.57 -2.47 -31.22
CA TYR A 443 -12.61 -2.36 -29.76
C TYR A 443 -11.41 -1.55 -29.25
N ASP A 444 -11.56 -0.87 -28.12
CA ASP A 444 -10.47 -0.06 -27.56
C ASP A 444 -9.36 -0.94 -26.95
N THR A 445 -9.73 -2.06 -26.32
CA THR A 445 -8.81 -3.03 -25.74
C THR A 445 -9.15 -4.49 -26.09
N LEU A 446 -8.19 -5.41 -25.91
CA LEU A 446 -8.40 -6.85 -26.11
C LEU A 446 -9.36 -7.44 -25.07
N ASP A 447 -9.44 -6.83 -23.89
CA ASP A 447 -10.36 -7.21 -22.83
C ASP A 447 -11.82 -6.88 -23.21
N ASP A 448 -12.03 -5.72 -23.84
CA ASP A 448 -13.34 -5.33 -24.39
C ASP A 448 -13.78 -6.28 -25.51
N LEU A 449 -12.86 -6.68 -26.40
CA LEU A 449 -13.11 -7.67 -27.44
C LEU A 449 -13.47 -9.04 -26.82
N SER A 450 -12.68 -9.50 -25.85
CA SER A 450 -12.87 -10.81 -25.20
C SER A 450 -14.14 -10.86 -24.35
N THR A 451 -14.59 -9.72 -23.83
CA THR A 451 -15.87 -9.58 -23.11
C THR A 451 -17.04 -9.56 -24.08
N ALA A 452 -16.92 -8.84 -25.21
CA ALA A 452 -17.99 -8.74 -26.18
C ALA A 452 -18.19 -10.02 -26.98
N ILE A 453 -17.11 -10.74 -27.29
CA ILE A 453 -17.11 -11.97 -28.10
C ILE A 453 -16.16 -13.00 -27.45
N PRO A 454 -16.65 -13.78 -26.48
CA PRO A 454 -15.80 -14.70 -25.70
C PRO A 454 -15.31 -15.93 -26.46
N ASP A 455 -16.04 -16.38 -27.48
CA ASP A 455 -15.80 -17.67 -28.15
C ASP A 455 -15.72 -17.58 -29.69
N GLY A 456 -15.69 -16.37 -30.24
CA GLY A 456 -15.56 -16.08 -31.68
C GLY A 456 -16.61 -16.73 -32.59
N SER A 457 -17.70 -17.26 -32.03
CA SER A 457 -18.66 -18.10 -32.75
C SER A 457 -19.47 -17.36 -33.82
N ASP A 458 -19.58 -16.03 -33.71
CA ASP A 458 -20.41 -15.17 -34.58
C ASP A 458 -19.61 -14.24 -35.53
N ILE A 459 -18.29 -14.48 -35.71
CA ILE A 459 -17.46 -13.63 -36.57
C ILE A 459 -17.07 -14.29 -37.90
N ASN A 460 -17.24 -13.53 -38.98
CA ASN A 460 -16.70 -13.86 -40.31
C ASN A 460 -15.61 -12.83 -40.67
N GLY A 461 -14.40 -13.03 -40.15
CA GLY A 461 -13.26 -12.14 -40.38
C GLY A 461 -12.38 -11.93 -39.14
N CYS A 462 -11.85 -10.72 -38.98
CA CYS A 462 -11.05 -10.32 -37.82
C CYS A 462 -11.68 -9.14 -37.06
N CYS A 463 -11.25 -8.94 -35.81
CA CYS A 463 -11.58 -7.75 -35.03
C CYS A 463 -10.36 -6.83 -34.92
N ALA A 464 -10.58 -5.52 -35.03
CA ALA A 464 -9.53 -4.53 -34.82
C ALA A 464 -9.51 -4.10 -33.35
N VAL A 465 -8.33 -3.95 -32.76
CA VAL A 465 -8.16 -3.49 -31.38
C VAL A 465 -7.22 -2.29 -31.34
N GLY A 466 -7.66 -1.21 -30.68
CA GLY A 466 -6.92 0.01 -30.44
C GLY A 466 -7.79 1.27 -30.60
N THR A 467 -7.40 2.37 -29.95
CA THR A 467 -8.13 3.64 -29.95
C THR A 467 -7.79 4.54 -31.15
N GLN A 468 -6.67 4.30 -31.82
CA GLN A 468 -6.22 5.04 -33.01
C GLN A 468 -5.47 4.12 -33.97
N LYS A 469 -5.54 4.43 -35.27
CA LYS A 469 -4.79 3.72 -36.31
C LYS A 469 -3.27 3.89 -36.10
N PRO A 470 -2.45 2.87 -36.41
CA PRO A 470 -2.82 1.54 -36.90
C PRO A 470 -3.34 0.61 -35.80
N TYR A 471 -4.42 -0.14 -36.10
CA TYR A 471 -5.00 -1.12 -35.17
C TYR A 471 -4.25 -2.46 -35.24
N ASN A 472 -4.27 -3.21 -34.14
CA ASN A 472 -3.90 -4.62 -34.13
C ASN A 472 -5.10 -5.46 -34.58
N TYR A 473 -4.88 -6.47 -35.42
CA TYR A 473 -5.95 -7.33 -35.91
C TYR A 473 -5.90 -8.69 -35.23
N TYR A 474 -7.03 -9.07 -34.61
CA TYR A 474 -7.19 -10.34 -33.92
C TYR A 474 -8.14 -11.25 -34.70
N PHE A 475 -7.74 -12.50 -34.84
CA PHE A 475 -8.57 -13.57 -35.41
C PHE A 475 -8.87 -14.60 -34.34
N TRP A 476 -10.09 -15.14 -34.37
CA TRP A 476 -10.45 -16.25 -33.51
C TRP A 476 -9.89 -17.56 -34.08
N GLY A 477 -9.12 -18.29 -33.27
CA GLY A 477 -8.52 -19.54 -33.71
C GLY A 477 -7.70 -20.21 -32.63
N LYS A 478 -7.07 -21.33 -33.00
CA LYS A 478 -6.13 -22.02 -32.11
C LYS A 478 -4.77 -21.35 -32.16
N GLY A 479 -4.24 -21.01 -30.99
CA GLY A 479 -2.87 -20.53 -30.85
C GLY A 479 -1.83 -21.61 -31.10
N SER A 480 -0.56 -21.22 -31.11
CA SER A 480 0.59 -22.14 -31.23
C SER A 480 0.70 -23.14 -30.06
N ASP A 481 0.02 -22.84 -28.95
CA ASP A 481 -0.18 -23.67 -27.76
C ASP A 481 -1.34 -24.67 -27.90
N GLY A 482 -2.15 -24.57 -28.97
CA GLY A 482 -3.30 -25.42 -29.23
C GLY A 482 -4.59 -24.98 -28.52
N GLU A 483 -4.56 -23.90 -27.73
CA GLU A 483 -5.72 -23.34 -27.05
C GLU A 483 -6.49 -22.39 -27.98
N SER A 484 -7.83 -22.45 -27.91
CA SER A 484 -8.69 -21.55 -28.71
C SER A 484 -8.78 -20.19 -28.03
N GLY A 485 -8.51 -19.11 -28.77
CA GLY A 485 -8.60 -17.74 -28.27
C GLY A 485 -8.38 -16.68 -29.34
N TRP A 486 -8.43 -15.42 -28.93
CA TRP A 486 -8.11 -14.28 -29.80
C TRP A 486 -6.61 -14.20 -30.05
N GLN A 487 -6.21 -14.42 -31.30
CA GLN A 487 -4.81 -14.46 -31.71
C GLN A 487 -4.42 -13.15 -32.41
N ASP A 488 -3.35 -12.51 -31.93
CA ASP A 488 -2.79 -11.31 -32.55
C ASP A 488 -2.11 -11.67 -33.87
N HIS A 489 -2.56 -11.08 -34.97
CA HIS A 489 -2.00 -11.25 -36.30
C HIS A 489 -1.30 -9.99 -36.81
N GLY A 490 -0.99 -9.07 -35.90
CA GLY A 490 -0.20 -7.88 -36.16
C GLY A 490 -1.00 -6.70 -36.71
N ARG A 491 -0.26 -5.69 -37.16
CA ARG A 491 -0.78 -4.43 -37.69
C ARG A 491 -0.70 -4.43 -39.20
N LEU A 492 -1.77 -4.01 -39.87
CA LEU A 492 -1.70 -3.66 -41.28
C LEU A 492 -1.14 -2.23 -41.41
N GLU A 493 0.19 -2.12 -41.40
CA GLU A 493 0.89 -0.88 -41.71
C GLU A 493 1.28 -0.86 -43.19
N GLY A 494 0.63 0.01 -43.97
CA GLY A 494 0.99 0.29 -45.35
C GLY A 494 -0.11 1.06 -46.09
N GLN A 495 0.26 2.00 -46.96
CA GLN A 495 -0.62 2.37 -48.06
C GLN A 495 -0.88 1.11 -48.90
N LYS A 496 -2.09 0.96 -49.44
CA LYS A 496 -2.46 -0.14 -50.35
C LYS A 496 -1.31 -0.35 -51.34
N GLY A 497 -0.57 -1.44 -51.18
CA GLY A 497 0.58 -1.73 -52.02
C GLY A 497 0.11 -2.03 -53.42
N ASP A 498 0.33 -1.10 -54.34
CA ASP A 498 0.74 -1.53 -55.67
C ASP A 498 2.08 -2.27 -55.49
N PRO A 499 2.29 -3.42 -56.14
CA PRO A 499 3.52 -4.19 -55.95
C PRO A 499 4.73 -3.32 -56.29
N TYR A 500 5.58 -3.05 -55.29
CA TYR A 500 6.87 -2.38 -55.49
C TYR A 500 7.65 -3.16 -56.54
N THR A 501 7.97 -2.52 -57.66
CA THR A 501 8.88 -3.11 -58.63
C THR A 501 10.32 -2.87 -58.18
N TRP A 502 11.27 -3.65 -58.71
CA TRP A 502 12.69 -3.48 -58.41
C TRP A 502 13.17 -2.03 -58.65
N GLU A 503 12.53 -1.31 -59.57
CA GLU A 503 12.83 0.10 -59.83
C GLU A 503 12.51 1.03 -58.65
N ASP A 504 11.53 0.70 -57.81
CA ASP A 504 11.03 1.55 -56.72
C ASP A 504 11.89 1.51 -55.45
N LEU A 505 12.86 0.58 -55.37
CA LEU A 505 13.75 0.46 -54.22
C LEU A 505 14.91 1.46 -54.31
N THR A 506 15.21 2.11 -53.18
CA THR A 506 16.38 2.97 -53.02
C THR A 506 17.68 2.17 -53.22
N PRO A 507 18.80 2.82 -53.60
CA PRO A 507 20.08 2.13 -53.75
C PRO A 507 20.51 1.34 -52.50
N GLU A 508 20.26 1.90 -51.31
CA GLU A 508 20.61 1.28 -50.03
C GLU A 508 19.73 0.06 -49.70
N GLN A 509 18.44 0.09 -50.09
CA GLN A 509 17.56 -1.08 -50.00
C GLN A 509 17.94 -2.18 -50.98
N LYS A 510 18.32 -1.82 -52.22
CA LYS A 510 18.83 -2.77 -53.22
C LYS A 510 20.11 -3.44 -52.73
N GLU A 511 21.01 -2.67 -52.13
CA GLU A 511 22.26 -3.17 -51.57
C GLU A 511 22.00 -4.07 -50.34
N THR A 512 21.10 -3.66 -49.44
CA THR A 512 20.70 -4.48 -48.28
C THR A 512 20.06 -5.80 -48.71
N MET A 513 19.20 -5.78 -49.73
CA MET A 513 18.60 -6.98 -50.30
C MET A 513 19.64 -7.85 -51.00
N ALA A 514 20.52 -7.27 -51.82
CA ALA A 514 21.60 -8.01 -52.48
C ALA A 514 22.58 -8.64 -51.48
N VAL A 515 22.92 -7.94 -50.40
CA VAL A 515 23.79 -8.43 -49.32
C VAL A 515 23.10 -9.53 -48.53
N ASN A 516 21.81 -9.39 -48.20
CA ASN A 516 21.06 -10.42 -47.49
C ASN A 516 20.81 -11.65 -48.36
N THR A 517 20.48 -11.49 -49.64
CA THR A 517 20.35 -12.60 -50.60
C THR A 517 21.68 -13.29 -50.84
N GLY A 518 22.78 -12.54 -50.97
CA GLY A 518 24.12 -13.10 -51.07
C GLY A 518 24.52 -13.87 -49.81
N ARG A 519 24.28 -13.31 -48.62
CA ARG A 519 24.57 -13.97 -47.34
C ARG A 519 23.74 -15.25 -47.20
N TYR A 520 22.45 -15.19 -47.52
CA TYR A 520 21.56 -16.35 -47.53
C TYR A 520 22.04 -17.44 -48.50
N PHE A 521 22.49 -17.05 -49.70
CA PHE A 521 23.00 -17.97 -50.71
C PHE A 521 24.26 -18.70 -50.22
N PHE A 522 25.16 -18.02 -49.51
CA PHE A 522 26.36 -18.64 -48.94
C PHE A 522 26.08 -19.48 -47.69
N GLU A 523 25.14 -19.06 -46.83
CA GLU A 523 24.77 -19.80 -45.61
C GLU A 523 24.01 -21.09 -45.92
N ASN A 524 23.29 -21.14 -47.05
CA ASN A 524 22.50 -22.31 -47.46
C ASN A 524 23.14 -23.09 -48.62
N LEU A 525 24.35 -22.71 -49.04
CA LEU A 525 25.17 -23.48 -49.97
C LEU A 525 25.77 -24.67 -49.23
N MET A 526 25.44 -25.89 -49.64
CA MET A 526 26.03 -27.10 -49.07
C MET A 526 26.42 -28.08 -50.17
N ILE A 527 27.40 -28.93 -49.88
CA ILE A 527 27.75 -30.05 -50.75
C ILE A 527 27.04 -31.28 -50.21
N ASN A 528 26.20 -31.92 -51.04
CA ASN A 528 25.51 -33.13 -50.63
C ASN A 528 26.46 -34.34 -50.52
N SER A 529 25.96 -35.47 -50.03
CA SER A 529 26.73 -36.71 -49.88
C SER A 529 27.36 -37.24 -51.17
N ASP A 530 26.87 -36.79 -52.32
CA ASP A 530 27.31 -37.20 -53.65
C ASP A 530 28.29 -36.20 -54.30
N GLY A 531 28.67 -35.14 -53.57
CA GLY A 531 29.64 -34.13 -54.05
C GLY A 531 29.03 -33.02 -54.91
N HIS A 532 27.69 -32.93 -55.00
CA HIS A 532 27.01 -31.86 -55.74
C HIS A 532 26.77 -30.62 -54.87
N LEU A 533 26.99 -29.46 -55.46
CA LEU A 533 26.65 -28.17 -54.86
C LEU A 533 25.12 -27.99 -54.90
N ILE A 534 24.49 -27.89 -53.74
CA ILE A 534 23.05 -27.70 -53.59
C ILE A 534 22.78 -26.48 -52.71
N ILE A 535 21.61 -25.85 -52.91
CA ILE A 535 21.15 -24.69 -52.14
C ILE A 535 19.85 -25.08 -51.47
N ASN A 536 19.82 -25.02 -50.15
CA ASN A 536 18.61 -25.34 -49.39
C ASN A 536 17.65 -24.13 -49.40
N ILE A 537 16.50 -24.26 -50.04
CA ILE A 537 15.42 -23.27 -50.03
C ILE A 537 14.30 -23.87 -49.17
N PRO A 538 14.01 -23.33 -47.97
CA PRO A 538 12.89 -23.75 -47.16
C PRO A 538 11.59 -23.50 -47.92
N ASP A 539 10.73 -24.51 -47.98
CA ASP A 539 9.36 -24.35 -48.43
C ASP A 539 8.61 -23.52 -47.36
N ASN A 540 8.07 -22.36 -47.78
CA ASN A 540 7.17 -21.55 -46.96
C ASN A 540 5.75 -22.10 -46.97
#